data_AF-A0A2K2VNC5-F1
#
_entry.id   AF-A0A2K2VNC5-F1
#
_cell.length_a   1.000
_cell.length_b   1.000
_cell.length_c   1.000
_cell.angle_alpha   90.00
_cell.angle_beta   90.00
_cell.angle_gamma   90.00
#
_symmetry.space_group_name_H-M   'P 1'
#
loop_
_entity.id
_entity.type
_entity.pdbx_description
1 polymer ?
#
loop_
_entity_poly.entity_id
_entity_poly.type
_entity_poly.pdbx_seq_one_letter_code
_entity_poly.pdbx_strand_id
1 'polypeptide(L)'
;MELVYLWVEKYKNIENQGFNFSPRFTCKYEDGELTIDKKEHVSIFPDNINVTAIVGENGSGKSSIIHNIFKLISELSHLIL
;
A
#
# COMPACT_ATOMS: atom_id res chain seq x y z
N MET A 1 1.31 11.99 6.73
CA MET A 1 1.58 11.19 5.52
C MET A 1 0.53 10.08 5.45
N GLU A 2 -0.06 9.83 4.29
CA GLU A 2 -1.00 8.71 4.04
C GLU A 2 -0.42 7.82 2.94
N LEU A 3 -0.35 6.50 3.16
CA LEU A 3 0.04 5.53 2.14
C LEU A 3 -1.22 5.14 1.35
N VAL A 4 -1.25 5.46 0.06
CA VAL A 4 -2.42 5.19 -0.81
C VAL A 4 -2.28 3.86 -1.55
N TYR A 5 -1.11 3.61 -2.12
CA TYR A 5 -0.82 2.45 -2.96
C TYR A 5 0.65 2.04 -2.85
N LEU A 6 0.93 0.76 -3.05
CA LEU A 6 2.28 0.20 -3.14
C LEU A 6 2.33 -0.84 -4.27
N TRP A 7 3.26 -0.66 -5.21
CA TRP A 7 3.61 -1.69 -6.18
C TRP A 7 4.86 -2.44 -5.72
N VAL A 8 4.83 -3.76 -5.80
CA VAL A 8 5.97 -4.62 -5.51
C VAL A 8 6.26 -5.48 -6.74
N GLU A 9 7.31 -5.14 -7.48
CA GLU A 9 7.79 -5.95 -8.60
C GLU A 9 8.36 -7.28 -8.12
N LYS A 10 9.30 -7.25 -7.15
CA LYS A 10 9.85 -8.45 -6.52
C LYS A 10 10.35 -8.17 -5.10
N TYR A 11 9.75 -8.84 -4.12
CA TYR A 11 10.25 -8.81 -2.74
C TYR A 11 9.84 -10.09 -1.98
N LYS A 12 10.85 -10.89 -1.62
CA LYS A 12 10.66 -12.22 -0.99
C LYS A 12 9.71 -13.08 -1.83
N ASN A 13 8.54 -13.40 -1.31
CA ASN A 13 7.52 -14.26 -1.92
C ASN A 13 6.41 -13.45 -2.62
N ILE A 14 6.57 -12.14 -2.77
CA ILE A 14 5.63 -11.24 -3.45
C ILE A 14 6.27 -10.85 -4.79
N GLU A 15 5.55 -11.07 -5.89
CA GLU A 15 6.00 -10.75 -7.24
C GLU A 15 4.87 -10.06 -8.01
N ASN A 16 5.19 -8.95 -8.69
CA ASN A 16 4.30 -8.15 -9.54
C ASN A 16 2.91 -7.90 -8.94
N GLN A 17 2.87 -7.43 -7.70
CA GLN A 17 1.63 -7.24 -6.95
C GLN A 17 1.45 -5.81 -6.45
N GLY A 18 0.26 -5.26 -6.70
CA GLY A 18 -0.20 -3.99 -6.19
C GLY A 18 -1.03 -4.14 -4.91
N PHE A 19 -0.83 -3.24 -3.96
CA PHE A 19 -1.58 -3.16 -2.70
C PHE A 19 -2.26 -1.80 -2.59
N ASN A 20 -3.58 -1.80 -2.48
CA ASN A 20 -4.37 -0.60 -2.20
C ASN A 20 -4.52 -0.42 -0.68
N PHE A 21 -4.13 0.76 -0.18
CA PHE A 21 -4.17 1.10 1.24
C PHE A 21 -5.15 2.21 1.57
N SER A 22 -5.83 2.77 0.56
CA SER A 22 -6.85 3.77 0.77
C SER A 22 -8.13 3.41 0.02
N PRO A 23 -9.28 3.33 0.71
CA PRO A 23 -10.56 3.03 0.10
C PRO A 23 -11.17 4.25 -0.61
N ARG A 24 -10.46 5.40 -0.62
CA ARG A 24 -10.87 6.62 -1.34
C ARG A 24 -10.40 6.63 -2.80
N PHE A 25 -9.55 5.68 -3.17
CA PHE A 25 -8.94 5.62 -4.49
C PHE A 25 -9.10 4.23 -5.11
N THR A 26 -9.12 4.21 -6.43
CA THR A 26 -8.85 3.03 -7.24
C THR A 26 -7.49 3.26 -7.88
N CYS A 27 -6.55 2.34 -7.64
CA CYS A 27 -5.21 2.43 -8.22
C CYS A 27 -4.97 1.24 -9.15
N LYS A 28 -4.40 1.52 -10.32
CA LYS A 28 -4.05 0.53 -11.34
C LYS A 28 -2.63 0.80 -11.82
N TYR A 29 -1.77 -0.23 -11.76
CA TYR A 29 -0.42 -0.16 -12.29
C TYR A 29 -0.30 -1.11 -13.47
N GLU A 30 0.01 -0.58 -14.65
CA GLU A 30 0.19 -1.33 -15.90
C GLU A 30 1.29 -0.67 -16.73
N ASP A 31 2.19 -1.48 -17.30
CA ASP A 31 3.22 -1.03 -18.25
C ASP A 31 4.08 0.18 -17.82
N GLY A 32 4.34 0.30 -16.51
CA GLY A 32 5.13 1.41 -15.96
C GLY A 32 4.30 2.65 -15.60
N GLU A 33 3.00 2.64 -15.86
CA GLU A 33 2.09 3.73 -15.55
C GLU A 33 1.19 3.40 -14.36
N LEU A 34 1.13 4.33 -13.40
CA LEU A 34 0.22 4.26 -12.27
C LEU A 34 -0.94 5.22 -12.47
N THR A 35 -2.14 4.69 -12.65
CA THR A 35 -3.39 5.46 -12.70
C THR A 35 -4.05 5.45 -11.32
N ILE A 36 -4.44 6.64 -10.85
CA ILE A 36 -5.12 6.82 -9.55
C ILE A 36 -6.38 7.64 -9.77
N ASP A 37 -7.52 7.00 -9.54
CA ASP A 37 -8.83 7.64 -9.64
C ASP A 37 -9.47 7.76 -8.26
N LYS A 38 -10.04 8.93 -7.97
CA LYS A 38 -10.84 9.13 -6.76
C LYS A 38 -12.18 8.41 -6.92
N LYS A 39 -12.60 7.68 -5.89
CA LYS A 39 -13.92 7.02 -5.87
C LYS A 39 -14.76 7.51 -4.70
N GLU A 40 -16.08 7.36 -4.83
CA GLU A 40 -16.98 7.56 -3.71
C GLU A 40 -16.66 6.56 -2.59
N HIS A 41 -16.59 7.06 -1.36
CA HIS A 41 -16.24 6.28 -0.19
C HIS A 41 -17.11 6.70 0.99
N VAL A 42 -17.76 5.73 1.60
CA VAL A 42 -18.52 5.91 2.84
C VAL A 42 -17.73 5.26 3.98
N SER A 43 -17.30 6.06 4.94
CA SER A 43 -16.60 5.60 6.14
C SER A 43 -17.56 5.50 7.32
N ILE A 44 -17.43 4.45 8.11
CA ILE A 44 -18.02 4.39 9.46
C ILE A 44 -17.04 4.85 10.56
N PHE A 45 -15.81 5.17 10.17
CA PHE A 45 -14.76 5.70 11.04
C PHE A 45 -14.62 7.23 10.84
N PRO A 46 -14.14 7.97 11.85
CA PRO A 46 -13.77 9.38 11.71
C PRO A 46 -12.86 9.64 10.50
N ASP A 47 -12.97 10.84 9.91
CA ASP A 47 -12.30 11.19 8.64
C ASP A 47 -10.76 11.11 8.68
N ASN A 48 -10.17 11.18 9.87
CA ASN A 48 -8.74 11.08 10.10
C ASN A 48 -8.23 9.64 10.27
N ILE A 49 -9.10 8.63 10.16
CA ILE A 49 -8.76 7.21 10.32
C ILE A 49 -9.04 6.48 8.99
N ASN A 50 -8.04 5.74 8.52
CA ASN A 50 -8.17 4.82 7.40
C ASN A 50 -7.73 3.42 7.86
N VAL A 51 -8.57 2.42 7.59
CA VAL A 51 -8.35 1.04 8.04
C VAL A 51 -8.23 0.14 6.81
N THR A 52 -7.12 -0.57 6.71
CA THR A 52 -6.89 -1.60 5.68
C THR A 52 -6.57 -2.92 6.35
N ALA A 53 -7.23 -4.00 5.89
CA ALA A 53 -6.95 -5.36 6.33
C ALA A 53 -6.08 -6.09 5.30
N ILE A 54 -4.93 -6.61 5.73
CA ILE A 54 -4.09 -7.48 4.91
C ILE A 54 -4.35 -8.93 5.35
N VAL A 55 -4.99 -9.69 4.47
CA VAL A 55 -5.38 -11.09 4.71
C VAL A 55 -4.68 -12.03 3.72
N GLY A 56 -4.48 -13.27 4.12
CA GLY A 56 -3.80 -14.28 3.31
C GLY A 56 -3.30 -15.44 4.16
N GLU A 57 -2.93 -16.54 3.52
CA GLU A 57 -2.43 -17.76 4.17
C GLU A 57 -1.04 -17.58 4.82
N ASN A 58 -0.62 -18.54 5.62
CA ASN A 58 0.74 -18.55 6.17
C ASN A 58 1.76 -18.63 5.04
N GLY A 59 2.82 -17.83 5.14
CA GLY A 59 3.82 -17.72 4.07
C GLY A 59 3.44 -16.81 2.90
N SER A 60 2.22 -16.25 2.84
CA SER A 60 1.77 -15.39 1.73
C SER A 60 2.42 -14.00 1.69
N GLY A 61 3.30 -13.65 2.64
CA GLY A 61 4.05 -12.38 2.62
C GLY A 61 3.43 -11.22 3.40
N LYS A 62 2.41 -11.45 4.23
CA LYS A 62 1.79 -10.39 5.07
C LYS A 62 2.79 -9.63 5.95
N SER A 63 3.67 -10.34 6.66
CA SER A 63 4.72 -9.69 7.48
C SER A 63 5.82 -9.09 6.60
N SER A 64 6.06 -9.68 5.42
CA SER A 64 7.04 -9.17 4.44
C SER A 64 6.66 -7.77 3.95
N ILE A 65 5.39 -7.57 3.56
CA ILE A 65 4.92 -6.27 3.07
C ILE A 65 4.97 -5.20 4.16
N ILE A 66 4.59 -5.53 5.40
CA ILE A 66 4.67 -4.60 6.54
C ILE A 66 6.12 -4.18 6.81
N HIS A 67 7.06 -5.13 6.81
CA HIS A 67 8.47 -4.81 7.00
C HIS A 67 9.03 -3.93 5.87
N ASN A 68 8.62 -4.19 4.63
CA ASN A 68 9.02 -3.38 3.48
C ASN A 68 8.53 -1.92 3.62
N ILE A 69 7.27 -1.72 4.02
CA ILE A 69 6.71 -0.39 4.28
C ILE A 69 7.51 0.36 5.36
N PHE A 70 7.81 -0.29 6.49
CA PHE A 70 8.62 0.34 7.54
C PHE A 70 10.01 0.73 7.07
N LYS A 71 10.66 -0.15 6.29
CA LYS A 71 11.97 0.13 5.72
C LYS A 71 11.93 1.36 4.80
N LEU A 72 10.96 1.41 3.87
CA LEU A 72 10.78 2.54 2.97
C LEU A 72 10.56 3.85 3.73
N ILE A 73 9.70 3.85 4.76
CA ILE A 73 9.43 5.05 5.57
C ILE A 73 10.69 5.49 6.32
N SER A 74 11.47 4.55 6.86
CA SER A 74 12.73 4.85 7.53
C SER A 74 13.73 5.49 6.57
N GLU A 75 13.90 4.92 5.37
CA GLU A 75 14.82 5.45 4.35
C GLU A 75 14.40 6.85 3.88
N LEU A 76 13.10 7.07 3.65
CA LEU A 76 12.56 8.39 3.30
C LEU A 76 12.79 9.41 4.43
N SER A 77 12.68 9.00 5.69
CA SER A 77 12.92 9.91 6.82
C SER A 77 14.35 10.42 6.89
N HIS A 78 15.32 9.63 6.43
CA HIS A 78 16.73 10.05 6.33
C HIS A 78 17.01 10.96 5.14
N LEU A 79 16.12 10.99 4.14
CA LEU A 79 16.27 11.80 2.93
C LEU A 79 15.69 13.22 3.09
N ILE A 80 14.79 13.42 4.05
CA ILE A 80 14.05 14.68 4.27
C ILE A 80 14.68 15.52 5.40
N LEU A 81 15.73 15.00 6.05
CA LEU A 81 16.60 15.70 7.00
C LEU A 81 17.93 16.07 6.32
#